data_AF-A0A1Y3BGI2-F1
#
_entry.id   AF-A0A1Y3BGI2-F1
#
_cell.length_a   1.000
_cell.length_b   1.000
_cell.length_c   1.000
_cell.angle_alpha   90.00
_cell.angle_beta   90.00
_cell.angle_gamma   90.00
#
_symmetry.space_group_name_H-M   'P 1'
#
loop_
_entity.id
_entity.type
_entity.pdbx_description
1 polymer ?
#
loop_
_entity_poly.entity_id
_entity_poly.type
_entity_poly.pdbx_seq_one_letter_code
_entity_poly.pdbx_strand_id
1 'polypeptide(L)' 'MTRQENGDGAGNVQGSYSYRDAYGLARVVNYVADHNGFRAEIQTNEPGTETSNPAGATILSSSPPVHKK' A
#
# COMPACT_ATOMS: atom_id res chain seq x y z
N MET A 1 12.12 3.26 7.98
CA MET A 1 11.27 2.15 7.50
C MET A 1 10.70 1.45 8.72
N THR A 2 9.42 1.09 8.70
CA THR A 2 8.78 0.22 9.70
C THR A 2 8.15 -0.97 9.00
N ARG A 3 8.06 -2.10 9.70
CA ARG A 3 7.33 -3.29 9.26
C ARG A 3 6.79 -4.00 10.49
N GLN A 4 5.54 -4.45 10.41
CA GLN A 4 4.91 -5.34 11.39
C GLN A 4 4.07 -6.37 10.63
N GLU A 5 4.08 -7.60 11.12
CA GLU A 5 3.36 -8.71 10.51
C GLU A 5 2.93 -9.67 11.61
N ASN A 6 1.71 -10.20 11.51
CA ASN A 6 1.15 -11.19 12.40
C ASN A 6 0.47 -12.28 11.55
N GLY A 7 0.82 -13.54 11.81
CA GLY A 7 0.17 -14.69 11.22
C GLY A 7 -0.47 -15.55 12.30
N ASP A 8 -1.62 -16.14 12.00
CA ASP A 8 -2.41 -16.95 12.95
C ASP A 8 -2.04 -18.45 12.95
N GLY A 9 -1.06 -18.85 12.13
CA GLY A 9 -0.65 -20.25 11.96
C GLY A 9 -1.57 -21.09 11.07
N ALA A 10 -2.75 -20.58 10.68
CA ALA A 10 -3.66 -21.19 9.71
C ALA A 10 -3.41 -20.70 8.28
N GLY A 11 -2.39 -19.85 8.09
CA GLY A 11 -2.02 -19.26 6.80
C GLY A 11 -2.63 -17.88 6.56
N ASN A 12 -3.42 -17.34 7.50
CA ASN A 12 -3.85 -15.95 7.42
C ASN A 12 -2.74 -15.04 7.94
N VAL A 13 -2.50 -13.94 7.22
CA VAL A 13 -1.48 -12.94 7.55
C VAL A 13 -2.09 -11.56 7.49
N GLN A 14 -1.83 -10.76 8.51
CA GLN A 14 -2.08 -9.32 8.49
C GLN A 14 -0.78 -8.57 8.78
N GLY A 15 -0.60 -7.43 8.15
CA GLY A 15 0.59 -6.65 8.40
C GLY A 15 0.53 -5.25 7.84
N SER A 16 1.58 -4.50 8.15
CA SER A 16 1.80 -3.19 7.60
C SER A 16 3.28 -2.93 7.39
N TYR A 17 3.59 -2.07 6.43
CA TYR A 17 4.91 -1.50 6.30
C TYR A 17 4.81 -0.03 5.92
N SER A 18 5.84 0.72 6.28
CA SER A 18 5.98 2.10 5.82
C SER A 18 7.42 2.50 5.58
N TYR A 19 7.61 3.45 4.66
CA TYR A 19 8.86 4.16 4.53
C TYR A 19 8.63 5.62 4.21
N ARG A 20 9.67 6.40 4.50
CA ARG A 20 9.85 7.75 4.00
C ARG A 20 11.30 7.91 3.59
N ASP A 21 11.57 8.45 2.41
CA ASP A 21 12.93 8.69 1.93
C ASP A 21 13.39 10.14 2.20
N ALA A 22 14.63 10.45 1.81
CA ALA A 22 15.23 11.76 1.99
C ALA A 22 14.57 12.87 1.14
N TYR A 23 13.84 12.50 0.09
CA TYR A 23 13.09 13.41 -0.78
C TYR A 23 11.65 13.62 -0.30
N GLY A 24 11.27 12.98 0.82
CA GLY A 24 9.94 13.10 1.41
C GLY A 24 8.89 12.23 0.72
N LEU A 25 9.28 11.33 -0.19
CA LEU A 25 8.38 10.30 -0.71
C LEU A 25 8.05 9.34 0.42
N ALA A 26 6.77 9.01 0.55
CA ALA A 26 6.24 8.19 1.61
C ALA A 26 5.26 7.17 1.04
N ARG A 27 5.31 5.96 1.60
CA ARG A 27 4.32 4.92 1.37
C ARG A 27 3.97 4.25 2.68
N VAL A 28 2.67 4.07 2.90
CA VAL A 28 2.12 3.25 3.99
C VAL A 28 1.26 2.18 3.35
N VAL A 29 1.46 0.92 3.74
CA VAL A 29 0.66 -0.20 3.25
C VAL A 29 0.14 -0.99 4.42
N ASN A 30 -1.17 -1.22 4.44
CA ASN A 30 -1.84 -2.18 5.30
C ASN A 30 -2.31 -3.34 4.41
N TYR A 31 -2.10 -4.58 4.82
CA TYR A 31 -2.47 -5.73 4.00
C TYR A 31 -3.01 -6.89 4.83
N VAL A 32 -3.84 -7.69 4.17
CA VAL A 32 -4.38 -8.96 4.66
C VAL A 32 -4.24 -10.01 3.56
N ALA A 33 -3.81 -11.20 3.94
CA ALA A 33 -3.85 -12.41 3.13
C ALA A 33 -4.67 -13.44 3.90
N ASP A 34 -5.78 -13.89 3.30
CA ASP A 34 -6.66 -14.91 3.87
C ASP A 34 -7.34 -15.70 2.73
N HIS A 35 -8.37 -16.47 3.07
CA HIS A 35 -9.16 -17.23 2.08
C HIS A 35 -9.77 -16.37 0.96
N ASN A 36 -10.02 -15.08 1.19
CA ASN A 36 -10.54 -14.15 0.19
C ASN A 36 -9.44 -13.59 -0.73
N GLY A 37 -8.20 -14.08 -0.62
CA GLY A 37 -7.04 -13.65 -1.39
C GLY A 37 -6.20 -12.58 -0.67
N PHE A 38 -5.30 -11.95 -1.41
CA PHE A 38 -4.49 -10.83 -0.93
C PHE A 38 -5.17 -9.50 -1.22
N ARG A 39 -5.25 -8.64 -0.21
CA ARG A 39 -5.79 -7.27 -0.34
C ARG A 39 -4.88 -6.29 0.40
N ALA A 40 -4.70 -5.11 -0.19
CA ALA A 40 -3.86 -4.06 0.37
C ALA A 40 -4.54 -2.69 0.27
N GLU A 41 -4.32 -1.86 1.28
CA GLU A 41 -4.59 -0.43 1.24
C GLU A 41 -3.25 0.30 1.26
N ILE A 42 -3.03 1.14 0.26
CA ILE A 42 -1.77 1.81 -0.01
C ILE A 42 -2.02 3.31 0.01
N GLN A 43 -1.36 4.03 0.91
CA GLN A 43 -1.31 5.49 0.91
C GLN A 43 0.06 5.93 0.40
N THR A 44 0.10 6.77 -0.63
CA THR A 44 1.36 7.21 -1.24
C THR A 44 1.29 8.63 -1.81
N ASN A 45 2.42 9.32 -1.83
CA ASN A 45 2.63 10.58 -2.56
C ASN A 45 3.62 10.44 -3.73
N GLU A 46 3.91 9.21 -4.16
CA GLU A 46 4.92 8.95 -5.19
C GLU A 46 4.44 9.43 -6.58
N PRO A 47 5.26 10.21 -7.30
CA PRO A 47 4.94 10.67 -8.65
C PRO A 47 4.55 9.53 -9.58
N GLY A 48 3.45 9.71 -10.33
CA GLY A 48 2.97 8.72 -11.29
C GLY A 48 2.02 7.67 -10.70
N THR A 49 1.64 7.79 -9.43
CA THR A 49 0.58 6.98 -8.82
C THR A 49 -0.78 7.68 -8.94
N GLU A 50 -1.83 6.93 -9.27
CA GLU A 50 -3.22 7.42 -9.34
C GLU A 50 -4.10 6.69 -8.31
N THR A 51 -5.05 7.42 -7.73
CA THR A 51 -6.06 6.81 -6.85
C THR A 51 -6.90 5.83 -7.65
N SER A 52 -6.86 4.55 -7.27
CA SER A 52 -7.46 3.45 -8.02
C SER A 52 -7.65 2.22 -7.13
N ASN A 53 -8.38 1.22 -7.62
CA ASN A 53 -8.55 -0.07 -6.93
C ASN A 53 -8.33 -1.27 -7.87
N PRO A 54 -7.11 -1.46 -8.39
CA PRO A 54 -6.78 -2.64 -9.19
C PRO A 54 -6.67 -3.90 -8.33
N ALA A 55 -7.39 -4.96 -8.70
CA ALA A 55 -7.15 -6.33 -8.25
C ALA A 55 -6.94 -6.52 -6.73
N GLY A 56 -7.71 -5.82 -5.89
CA GLY A 56 -7.64 -5.92 -4.42
C GLY A 56 -6.61 -4.99 -3.76
N ALA A 57 -5.94 -4.13 -4.51
CA ALA A 57 -5.08 -3.08 -4.00
C ALA A 57 -5.77 -1.72 -4.11
N THR A 58 -6.27 -1.19 -3.00
CA THR A 58 -6.77 0.19 -2.92
C THR A 58 -5.57 1.13 -2.82
N ILE A 59 -5.38 1.97 -3.83
CA ILE A 59 -4.33 2.99 -3.87
C ILE A 59 -4.98 4.34 -3.61
N LEU A 60 -4.52 5.03 -2.57
CA LEU A 60 -4.85 6.40 -2.21
C LEU A 60 -3.62 7.26 -2.50
N SER A 61 -3.61 7.90 -3.68
CA SER A 61 -2.51 8.76 -4.11
C SER A 61 -2.79 10.22 -3.78
N SER A 62 -1.79 10.88 -3.21
CA SER A 62 -1.70 12.36 -3.09
C SER A 62 -0.67 12.97 -4.04
N SER A 63 -0.14 12.18 -5.00
CA SER A 63 0.73 12.70 -6.05
C SER A 63 0.02 13.79 -6.84
N PRO A 64 0.72 14.88 -7.21
CA PRO A 64 0.18 15.82 -8.19
C PRO A 64 -0.20 15.09 -9.48
N PRO A 65 -1.28 15.51 -10.19
CA PRO A 65 -1.63 14.94 -11.47
C PRO A 65 -0.47 15.07 -12.45
N VAL A 66 -0.03 13.95 -13.02
CA VAL A 66 0.85 13.98 -14.19
C VAL A 66 -0.06 14.37 -15.36
N HIS A 67 0.16 15.54 -15.96
CA HIS A 67 -0.59 15.96 -17.15
C HIS A 67 -0.54 14.85 -18.21
N LYS A 68 -1.68 14.18 -18.47
CA LYS A 68 -1.83 13.31 -19.64
C LYS A 68 -1.94 14.26 -20.84
N LYS A 69 -0.94 14.24 -21.72
CA LYS A 69 -0.96 14.97 -23.00
C LYS A 69 -1.98 14.36 -23.95
#